data_AF-A0A3L6ZQD4-F1
#
_entry.id   AF-A0A3L6ZQD4-F1
#
_cell.length_a   1.000
_cell.length_b   1.000
_cell.length_c   1.000
_cell.angle_alpha   90.00
_cell.angle_beta   90.00
_cell.angle_gamma   90.00
#
_symmetry.space_group_name_H-M   'P 1'
#
loop_
_entity.id
_entity.type
_entity.pdbx_description
1 polymer ?
#
loop_
_entity_poly.entity_id
_entity_poly.type
_entity_poly.pdbx_seq_one_letter_code
_entity_poly.pdbx_strand_id
1 'polypeptide(L)'
;MLLPVDLPSLDSIRHRWAITAAVYALDSLDIDNRVRAEGPLWLYDDHGGSWATLIRVPSGDAVLVGNDRDHSTPVELPVLLEGMPGWVGDALRAQGLSQLGFVYAHIDGRWWLAPYSTEDGFSRLRVPAVGDAELSDYISDHVGIGFADEYADEDDTTDYGAVDPAALAAAVEAGPGVTREQLLALVRFPQLDLDRGVAAAARFGTEH
;
A
#
# COMPACT_ATOMS: atom_id res chain seq x y z
N MET A 1 4.50 -4.35 27.23
CA MET A 1 5.81 -4.46 26.53
C MET A 1 5.51 -4.62 25.06
N LEU A 2 6.14 -3.82 24.19
CA LEU A 2 5.91 -3.91 22.74
C LEU A 2 6.48 -5.21 22.15
N LEU A 3 5.84 -5.70 21.09
CA LEU A 3 6.27 -6.87 20.34
C LEU A 3 6.89 -6.41 19.01
N PRO A 4 8.06 -6.93 18.61
CA PRO A 4 8.64 -6.63 17.31
C PRO A 4 7.80 -7.25 16.20
N VAL A 5 7.70 -6.56 15.07
CA VAL A 5 7.04 -7.05 13.84
C VAL A 5 8.06 -7.12 12.72
N ASP A 6 8.00 -8.19 11.95
CA ASP A 6 8.79 -8.33 10.72
C ASP A 6 8.04 -7.65 9.57
N LEU A 7 8.30 -6.36 9.38
CA LEU A 7 7.81 -5.56 8.25
C LEU A 7 9.00 -4.92 7.54
N PRO A 8 8.88 -4.63 6.22
CA PRO A 8 9.95 -3.99 5.47
C PRO A 8 10.30 -2.60 6.02
N SER A 9 11.47 -2.09 5.65
CA SER A 9 11.85 -0.71 5.97
C SER A 9 10.84 0.29 5.38
N LEU A 10 10.76 1.48 5.97
CA LEU A 10 9.88 2.54 5.46
C LEU A 10 10.13 2.88 3.99
N ASP A 11 11.39 2.83 3.57
CA ASP A 11 11.78 3.08 2.18
C ASP A 11 11.27 1.97 1.24
N SER A 12 11.39 0.72 1.67
CA SER A 12 10.88 -0.46 0.97
C SER A 12 9.35 -0.43 0.82
N ILE A 13 8.65 0.00 1.88
CA ILE A 13 7.19 0.24 1.86
C ILE A 13 6.84 1.39 0.91
N ARG A 14 7.58 2.51 0.98
CA ARG A 14 7.38 3.69 0.11
C ARG A 14 7.40 3.31 -1.37
N HIS A 15 8.42 2.55 -1.75
CA HIS A 15 8.63 2.14 -3.13
C HIS A 15 7.47 1.29 -3.64
N ARG A 16 7.02 0.30 -2.87
CA ARG A 16 5.89 -0.54 -3.26
C ARG A 16 4.58 0.23 -3.28
N TRP A 17 4.34 1.12 -2.32
CA TRP A 17 3.15 1.98 -2.30
C TRP A 17 3.07 2.89 -3.53
N ALA A 18 4.23 3.41 -3.98
CA ALA A 18 4.32 4.17 -5.22
C ALA A 18 3.91 3.35 -6.44
N ILE A 19 4.33 2.07 -6.52
CA ILE A 19 3.93 1.17 -7.61
C ILE A 19 2.45 0.78 -7.52
N THR A 20 1.93 0.52 -6.32
CA THR A 20 0.49 0.30 -6.11
C THR A 20 -0.32 1.49 -6.63
N ALA A 21 0.09 2.72 -6.28
CA ALA A 21 -0.57 3.93 -6.77
C ALA A 21 -0.44 4.10 -8.28
N ALA A 22 0.73 3.76 -8.85
CA ALA A 22 0.95 3.82 -10.29
C ALA A 22 -0.02 2.92 -11.04
N VAL A 23 -0.09 1.64 -10.64
CA VAL A 23 -0.92 0.62 -11.29
C VAL A 23 -2.40 0.95 -11.15
N TYR A 24 -2.85 1.37 -9.97
CA TYR A 24 -4.22 1.84 -9.76
C TYR A 24 -4.59 3.00 -10.71
N ALA A 25 -3.66 3.93 -10.92
CA ALA A 25 -3.93 5.13 -11.68
C ALA A 25 -3.93 4.94 -13.21
N LEU A 26 -3.55 3.77 -13.73
CA LEU A 26 -3.41 3.49 -15.16
C LEU A 26 -4.73 3.53 -15.94
N ASP A 27 -5.81 3.08 -15.30
CA ASP A 27 -7.13 2.92 -15.93
C ASP A 27 -8.25 3.64 -15.17
N SER A 28 -7.92 4.18 -13.99
CA SER A 28 -8.87 4.91 -13.17
C SER A 28 -9.41 6.14 -13.91
N LEU A 29 -10.59 6.08 -14.53
CA LEU A 29 -11.43 7.27 -14.78
C LEU A 29 -11.77 7.99 -13.47
N ASP A 30 -11.57 7.27 -12.36
CA ASP A 30 -11.95 7.66 -11.02
C ASP A 30 -11.21 8.92 -10.54
N ILE A 31 -12.02 9.85 -10.03
CA ILE A 31 -11.61 10.99 -9.23
C ILE A 31 -11.31 10.57 -7.79
N ASP A 32 -11.73 9.37 -7.39
CA ASP A 32 -11.41 8.80 -6.09
C ASP A 32 -9.98 8.25 -6.07
N ASN A 33 -9.10 9.03 -5.46
CA ASN A 33 -7.67 8.80 -5.38
C ASN A 33 -7.37 7.75 -4.27
N ARG A 34 -7.80 6.49 -4.44
CA ARG A 34 -7.83 5.43 -3.40
C ARG A 34 -6.47 4.96 -2.90
N VAL A 35 -5.46 5.04 -3.77
CA VAL A 35 -4.06 4.81 -3.40
C VAL A 35 -3.30 6.09 -3.67
N ARG A 36 -2.90 6.81 -2.62
CA ARG A 36 -2.30 8.14 -2.77
C ARG A 36 -1.35 8.53 -1.64
N ALA A 37 -0.42 9.40 -1.98
CA ALA A 37 0.29 10.20 -0.99
C ALA A 37 -0.37 11.57 -0.84
N GLU A 38 -0.61 11.98 0.40
CA GLU A 38 -1.20 13.26 0.78
C GLU A 38 -0.44 13.84 1.98
N GLY A 39 0.56 14.67 1.71
CA GLY A 39 1.44 15.19 2.74
C GLY A 39 2.16 14.06 3.50
N PRO A 40 2.00 13.95 4.82
CA PRO A 40 2.60 12.87 5.60
C PRO A 40 1.89 11.51 5.43
N LEU A 41 0.73 11.45 4.78
CA LEU A 41 -0.11 10.26 4.70
C LEU A 41 0.11 9.49 3.41
N TRP A 42 0.22 8.17 3.52
CA TRP A 42 0.11 7.24 2.41
C TRP A 42 -1.11 6.36 2.62
N LEU A 43 -2.05 6.43 1.69
CA LEU A 43 -3.39 5.84 1.81
C LEU A 43 -3.53 4.69 0.83
N TYR A 44 -4.24 3.64 1.27
CA TYR A 44 -4.67 2.49 0.49
C TYR A 44 -6.09 2.14 0.94
N ASP A 45 -6.99 1.93 -0.02
CA ASP A 45 -8.39 1.56 0.16
C ASP A 45 -8.75 0.56 -0.94
N ASP A 46 -9.28 -0.60 -0.55
CA ASP A 46 -9.60 -1.72 -1.46
C ASP A 46 -11.01 -1.62 -2.10
N HIS A 47 -11.78 -0.56 -1.81
CA HIS A 47 -13.18 -0.37 -2.20
C HIS A 47 -14.17 -1.36 -1.57
N GLY A 48 -13.69 -2.42 -0.92
CA GLY A 48 -14.45 -3.36 -0.11
C GLY A 48 -14.74 -2.86 1.29
N GLY A 49 -14.09 -1.78 1.73
CA GLY A 49 -14.16 -1.25 3.10
C GLY A 49 -12.95 -1.61 3.94
N SER A 50 -11.95 -2.25 3.34
CA SER A 50 -10.65 -2.47 3.95
C SER A 50 -9.67 -1.40 3.50
N TRP A 51 -8.83 -0.96 4.43
CA TRP A 51 -7.93 0.16 4.18
C TRP A 51 -6.69 0.09 5.07
N ALA A 52 -5.63 0.74 4.60
CA ALA A 52 -4.42 0.99 5.37
C ALA A 52 -3.92 2.42 5.13
N THR A 53 -3.43 3.04 6.18
CA THR A 53 -2.82 4.37 6.17
C THR A 53 -1.46 4.30 6.85
N LEU A 54 -0.42 4.80 6.19
CA LEU A 54 0.86 5.09 6.82
C LEU A 54 0.96 6.59 7.10
N ILE A 55 1.18 6.95 8.35
CA ILE A 55 1.34 8.32 8.85
C ILE A 55 2.81 8.54 9.15
N ARG A 56 3.49 9.37 8.35
CA ARG A 56 4.87 9.77 8.63
C ARG A 56 4.91 10.89 9.65
N VAL A 57 5.91 10.88 10.52
CA VAL A 57 6.19 12.00 11.44
C VAL A 57 7.58 12.61 11.16
N PRO A 58 7.82 13.89 11.51
CA PRO A 58 9.07 14.59 11.16
C PRO A 58 10.36 13.96 11.69
N SER A 59 10.30 13.09 12.71
CA SER A 59 11.48 12.36 13.22
C SER A 59 12.00 11.30 12.25
N GLY A 60 11.25 10.95 11.20
CA GLY A 60 11.52 9.80 10.34
C GLY A 60 10.85 8.51 10.82
N ASP A 61 10.13 8.56 11.94
CA ASP A 61 9.26 7.48 12.39
C ASP A 61 7.92 7.50 11.64
N ALA A 62 7.13 6.44 11.83
CA ALA A 62 5.81 6.34 11.21
C ALA A 62 4.84 5.47 12.00
N VAL A 63 3.55 5.61 11.69
CA VAL A 63 2.48 4.73 12.17
C VAL A 63 1.79 4.10 10.97
N LEU A 64 1.75 2.78 10.91
CA LEU A 64 0.91 2.03 9.96
C LEU A 64 -0.35 1.59 10.70
N VAL A 65 -1.50 1.98 10.19
CA VAL A 65 -2.81 1.75 10.81
C VAL A 65 -3.80 1.33 9.74
N GLY A 66 -4.77 0.51 10.10
CA GLY A 66 -5.78 0.10 9.14
C GLY A 66 -6.82 -0.82 9.72
N ASN A 67 -7.66 -1.31 8.83
CA ASN A 67 -8.73 -2.23 9.13
C ASN A 67 -9.04 -3.06 7.88
N ASP A 68 -9.07 -4.37 8.03
CA ASP A 68 -9.76 -5.29 7.12
C ASP A 68 -11.24 -5.40 7.49
N ARG A 69 -12.16 -5.14 6.56
CA ARG A 69 -13.60 -5.14 6.86
C ARG A 69 -14.10 -6.48 7.40
N ASP A 70 -13.61 -7.58 6.82
CA ASP A 70 -14.18 -8.92 7.02
C ASP A 70 -13.39 -9.72 8.06
N HIS A 71 -12.16 -9.31 8.36
CA HIS A 71 -11.23 -10.04 9.23
C HIS A 71 -10.74 -9.25 10.45
N SER A 72 -10.92 -7.93 10.49
CA SER A 72 -10.60 -7.18 11.71
C SER A 72 -11.76 -7.25 12.68
N THR A 73 -11.44 -7.61 13.92
CA THR A 73 -12.35 -7.30 15.02
C THR A 73 -11.90 -5.96 15.62
N PRO A 74 -12.73 -4.90 15.57
CA PRO A 74 -12.34 -3.58 16.07
C PRO A 74 -11.86 -3.64 17.51
N VAL A 75 -10.72 -3.02 17.77
CA VAL A 75 -10.11 -2.94 19.10
C VAL A 75 -10.15 -1.49 19.59
N GLU A 76 -10.47 -1.30 20.86
CA GLU A 76 -10.43 0.02 21.49
C GLU A 76 -9.02 0.62 21.39
N LEU A 77 -8.93 1.88 20.95
CA LEU A 77 -7.66 2.55 20.72
C LEU A 77 -6.67 2.49 21.91
N PRO A 78 -7.09 2.63 23.19
CA PRO A 78 -6.18 2.47 24.32
C PRO A 78 -5.48 1.11 24.40
N VAL A 79 -6.10 0.04 23.92
CA VAL A 79 -5.50 -1.30 23.87
C VAL A 79 -4.44 -1.36 22.76
N LEU A 80 -4.74 -0.81 21.59
CA LEU A 80 -3.79 -0.73 20.45
C LEU A 80 -2.57 0.16 20.74
N LEU A 81 -2.67 1.04 21.75
CA LEU A 81 -1.61 1.97 22.14
C LEU A 81 -0.86 1.54 23.41
N GLU A 82 -1.13 0.36 23.96
CA GLU A 82 -0.52 -0.06 25.22
C GLU A 82 1.02 -0.16 25.09
N GLY A 83 1.72 0.67 25.86
CA GLY A 83 3.19 0.74 25.85
C GLY A 83 3.79 1.48 24.66
N MET A 84 2.98 2.03 23.76
CA MET A 84 3.45 2.88 22.66
C MET A 84 3.91 4.25 23.18
N PRO A 85 4.88 4.89 22.52
CA PRO A 85 5.19 6.29 22.76
C PRO A 85 3.96 7.19 22.57
N GLY A 86 3.84 8.25 23.38
CA GLY A 86 2.67 9.15 23.33
C GLY A 86 2.41 9.76 21.95
N TRP A 87 3.47 10.02 21.18
CA TRP A 87 3.37 10.58 19.83
C TRP A 87 2.57 9.70 18.86
N VAL A 88 2.53 8.38 19.05
CA VAL A 88 1.75 7.46 18.21
C VAL A 88 0.25 7.76 18.35
N GLY A 89 -0.20 7.93 19.60
CA GLY A 89 -1.59 8.31 19.88
C GLY A 89 -1.93 9.71 19.37
N ASP A 90 -1.00 10.65 19.46
CA ASP A 90 -1.19 12.01 18.95
C ASP A 90 -1.30 12.04 17.42
N ALA A 91 -0.46 11.27 16.72
CA ALA A 91 -0.52 11.11 15.27
C ALA A 91 -1.87 10.54 14.81
N LEU A 92 -2.39 9.51 15.47
CA LEU A 92 -3.68 8.91 15.14
C LEU A 92 -4.85 9.87 15.40
N ARG A 93 -4.86 10.57 16.55
CA ARG A 93 -5.92 11.54 16.88
C ARG A 93 -5.96 12.70 15.90
N ALA A 94 -4.81 13.16 15.42
CA ALA A 94 -4.73 14.23 14.43
C ALA A 94 -5.41 13.86 13.10
N GLN A 95 -5.46 12.55 12.77
CA GLN A 95 -6.13 12.05 11.56
C GLN A 95 -7.62 11.72 11.77
N GLY A 96 -8.10 11.72 13.01
CA GLY A 96 -9.50 11.41 13.32
C GLY A 96 -9.93 9.98 12.92
N LEU A 97 -8.98 9.05 12.81
CA LEU A 97 -9.26 7.67 12.41
C LEU A 97 -10.04 6.92 13.51
N SER A 98 -10.94 6.04 13.10
CA SER A 98 -11.75 5.20 13.99
C SER A 98 -11.89 3.80 13.41
N GLN A 99 -12.41 2.86 14.22
CA GLN A 99 -12.59 1.45 13.82
C GLN A 99 -11.29 0.81 13.32
N LEU A 100 -10.26 0.87 14.16
CA LEU A 100 -8.94 0.33 13.83
C LEU A 100 -8.90 -1.17 14.12
N GLY A 101 -8.41 -1.94 13.16
CA GLY A 101 -8.02 -3.34 13.35
C GLY A 101 -6.61 -3.45 13.94
N PHE A 102 -5.65 -2.72 13.37
CA PHE A 102 -4.24 -2.76 13.78
C PHE A 102 -3.62 -1.36 13.89
N VAL A 103 -2.59 -1.24 14.74
CA VAL A 103 -1.66 -0.12 14.82
C VAL A 103 -0.24 -0.67 14.99
N TYR A 104 0.64 -0.35 14.06
CA TYR A 104 2.07 -0.63 14.13
C TYR A 104 2.86 0.66 14.11
N ALA A 105 3.84 0.77 14.99
CA ALA A 105 4.73 1.94 15.07
C ALA A 105 6.11 1.57 14.55
N HIS A 106 6.61 2.33 13.58
CA HIS A 106 8.01 2.33 13.20
C HIS A 106 8.75 3.28 14.14
N ILE A 107 9.61 2.74 15.00
CA ILE A 107 10.38 3.47 16.01
C ILE A 107 11.85 3.07 15.85
N ASP A 108 12.72 4.06 15.65
CA ASP A 108 14.18 3.87 15.56
C ASP A 108 14.58 2.79 14.53
N GLY A 109 13.92 2.80 13.37
CA GLY A 109 14.23 1.87 12.26
C GLY A 109 13.58 0.49 12.36
N ARG A 110 12.64 0.26 13.29
CA ARG A 110 11.99 -1.05 13.52
C ARG A 110 10.51 -0.93 13.76
N TRP A 111 9.76 -1.97 13.37
CA TRP A 111 8.33 -2.04 13.58
C TRP A 111 7.95 -2.73 14.89
N TRP A 112 6.95 -2.16 15.56
CA TRP A 112 6.45 -2.61 16.84
C TRP A 112 4.93 -2.62 16.87
N LEU A 113 4.34 -3.58 17.59
CA LEU A 113 2.93 -3.57 17.97
C LEU A 113 2.74 -3.62 19.49
N ALA A 114 1.61 -3.13 19.95
CA ALA A 114 1.14 -3.39 21.30
C ALA A 114 0.61 -4.83 21.36
N PRO A 115 0.84 -5.59 22.44
CA PRO A 115 0.35 -6.95 22.54
C PRO A 115 -1.18 -6.97 22.70
N TYR A 116 -1.88 -7.62 21.78
CA TYR A 116 -3.31 -7.93 21.90
C TYR A 116 -3.58 -9.32 21.30
N SER A 117 -4.71 -9.93 21.68
CA SER A 117 -5.06 -11.31 21.30
C SER A 117 -6.13 -11.43 20.21
N THR A 118 -6.61 -10.29 19.73
CA THR A 118 -7.69 -10.21 18.74
C THR A 118 -7.12 -10.32 17.32
N GLU A 119 -7.88 -10.92 16.40
CA GLU A 119 -7.53 -10.91 14.97
C GLU A 119 -7.65 -9.47 14.43
N ASP A 120 -6.53 -8.92 13.99
CA ASP A 120 -6.38 -7.53 13.57
C ASP A 120 -6.60 -7.32 12.07
N GLY A 121 -6.80 -8.41 11.32
CA GLY A 121 -7.02 -8.42 9.88
C GLY A 121 -5.80 -8.06 9.04
N PHE A 122 -4.65 -7.69 9.62
CA PHE A 122 -3.52 -7.14 8.86
C PHE A 122 -2.99 -8.11 7.79
N SER A 123 -2.78 -9.38 8.16
CA SER A 123 -2.31 -10.39 7.22
C SER A 123 -3.34 -10.74 6.14
N ARG A 124 -4.63 -10.50 6.40
CA ARG A 124 -5.75 -10.76 5.48
C ARG A 124 -5.98 -9.61 4.50
N LEU A 125 -5.69 -8.39 4.94
CA LEU A 125 -5.74 -7.19 4.11
C LEU A 125 -4.75 -7.26 2.95
N ARG A 126 -3.64 -8.01 3.12
CA ARG A 126 -2.60 -8.20 2.10
C ARG A 126 -2.16 -6.88 1.45
N VAL A 127 -1.87 -5.88 2.30
CA VAL A 127 -1.48 -4.54 1.85
C VAL A 127 -0.36 -4.65 0.80
N PRO A 128 -0.54 -4.20 -0.45
CA PRO A 128 0.44 -4.43 -1.52
C PRO A 128 1.83 -3.86 -1.18
N ALA A 129 1.88 -2.82 -0.35
CA ALA A 129 3.12 -2.17 0.03
C ALA A 129 4.01 -2.97 1.01
N VAL A 130 3.51 -4.05 1.63
CA VAL A 130 4.25 -4.75 2.70
C VAL A 130 5.06 -5.95 2.21
N GLY A 131 4.97 -6.33 0.93
CA GLY A 131 5.75 -7.43 0.37
C GLY A 131 5.60 -7.58 -1.14
N ASP A 132 6.56 -8.28 -1.75
CA ASP A 132 6.55 -8.52 -3.22
C ASP A 132 5.44 -9.47 -3.64
N ALA A 133 5.08 -10.43 -2.79
CA ALA A 133 3.98 -11.36 -3.07
C ALA A 133 2.63 -10.62 -3.06
N GLU A 134 2.40 -9.76 -2.07
CA GLU A 134 1.19 -8.93 -1.98
C GLU A 134 1.10 -7.95 -3.16
N LEU A 135 2.21 -7.31 -3.53
CA LEU A 135 2.24 -6.43 -4.69
C LEU A 135 2.01 -7.18 -6.01
N SER A 136 2.64 -8.34 -6.18
CA SER A 136 2.46 -9.18 -7.37
C SER A 136 1.01 -9.61 -7.53
N ASP A 137 0.35 -10.03 -6.45
CA ASP A 137 -1.05 -10.44 -6.50
C ASP A 137 -1.98 -9.26 -6.81
N TYR A 138 -1.73 -8.09 -6.19
CA TYR A 138 -2.46 -6.86 -6.51
C TYR A 138 -2.36 -6.47 -8.00
N ILE A 139 -1.16 -6.58 -8.59
CA ILE A 139 -0.93 -6.30 -10.01
C ILE A 139 -1.59 -7.38 -10.87
N SER A 140 -1.46 -8.65 -10.51
CA SER A 140 -2.10 -9.77 -11.21
C SER A 140 -3.61 -9.57 -11.31
N ASP A 141 -4.26 -9.10 -10.24
CA ASP A 141 -5.70 -8.84 -10.25
C ASP A 141 -6.04 -7.68 -11.22
N HIS A 142 -5.31 -6.57 -11.17
CA HIS A 142 -5.55 -5.43 -12.09
C HIS A 142 -5.28 -5.80 -13.54
N VAL A 143 -4.18 -6.50 -13.82
CA VAL A 143 -3.74 -6.81 -15.19
C VAL A 143 -4.51 -7.99 -15.77
N GLY A 144 -4.64 -9.08 -15.01
CA GLY A 144 -5.25 -10.33 -15.47
C GLY A 144 -6.76 -10.35 -15.45
N ILE A 145 -7.40 -9.65 -14.51
CA ILE A 145 -8.88 -9.59 -14.40
C ILE A 145 -9.42 -8.28 -14.96
N GLY A 146 -8.76 -7.14 -14.64
CA GLY A 146 -9.20 -5.83 -15.11
C GLY A 146 -8.80 -5.56 -16.57
N PHE A 147 -7.52 -5.28 -16.79
CA PHE A 147 -7.03 -4.77 -18.08
C PHE A 147 -7.14 -5.79 -19.20
N ALA A 148 -6.89 -7.08 -18.93
CA ALA A 148 -7.01 -8.11 -19.95
C ALA A 148 -8.45 -8.27 -20.47
N ASP A 149 -9.47 -8.09 -19.62
CA ASP A 149 -10.88 -8.16 -20.04
C ASP A 149 -11.25 -7.03 -21.02
N GLU A 150 -10.60 -5.87 -20.91
CA GLU A 150 -10.87 -4.71 -21.77
C GLU A 150 -9.95 -4.62 -23.01
N TYR A 151 -8.67 -4.96 -22.85
CA TYR A 151 -7.63 -4.62 -23.83
C TYR A 151 -7.00 -5.82 -24.54
N ALA A 152 -7.21 -7.05 -24.07
CA ALA A 152 -6.69 -8.25 -24.76
C ALA A 152 -7.62 -8.67 -25.90
N ASP A 153 -7.05 -9.19 -26.99
CA ASP A 153 -7.84 -9.78 -28.07
C ASP A 153 -8.47 -11.10 -27.59
N GLU A 154 -9.70 -11.41 -28.03
CA GLU A 154 -10.42 -12.65 -27.62
C GLU A 154 -9.65 -13.95 -27.95
N ASP A 155 -8.79 -13.93 -28.99
CA ASP A 155 -7.95 -15.05 -29.41
C ASP A 155 -6.56 -15.05 -28.71
N ASP A 156 -6.25 -14.04 -27.89
CA ASP A 156 -5.00 -13.97 -27.13
C ASP A 156 -5.03 -14.94 -25.94
N THR A 157 -4.05 -15.83 -25.88
CA THR A 157 -3.91 -16.87 -24.84
C THR A 157 -2.84 -16.53 -23.82
N THR A 158 -2.33 -15.30 -23.85
CA THR A 158 -1.31 -14.81 -22.91
C THR A 158 -1.86 -14.79 -21.49
N ASP A 159 -1.11 -15.36 -20.55
CA ASP A 159 -1.39 -15.21 -19.12
C ASP A 159 -0.96 -13.81 -18.66
N TYR A 160 -1.92 -12.88 -18.70
CA TYR A 160 -1.73 -11.50 -18.26
C TYR A 160 -1.64 -11.36 -16.72
N GLY A 161 -2.14 -12.35 -15.96
CA GLY A 161 -2.01 -12.38 -14.50
C GLY A 161 -0.60 -12.77 -14.03
N ALA A 162 0.16 -13.53 -14.84
CA ALA A 162 1.55 -13.85 -14.54
C ALA A 162 2.46 -12.61 -14.64
N VAL A 163 2.67 -11.92 -13.52
CA VAL A 163 3.58 -10.77 -13.42
C VAL A 163 5.03 -11.22 -13.59
N ASP A 164 5.77 -10.57 -14.49
CA ASP A 164 7.21 -10.83 -14.68
C ASP A 164 8.00 -10.38 -13.44
N PRO A 165 8.69 -11.31 -12.73
CA PRO A 165 9.46 -10.97 -11.54
C PRO A 165 10.57 -9.93 -11.79
N ALA A 166 11.17 -9.91 -12.98
CA ALA A 166 12.21 -8.94 -13.32
C ALA A 166 11.62 -7.54 -13.53
N ALA A 167 10.45 -7.45 -14.17
CA ALA A 167 9.73 -6.19 -14.33
C ALA A 167 9.25 -5.64 -12.97
N LEU A 168 8.71 -6.51 -12.12
CA LEU A 168 8.31 -6.16 -10.75
C LEU A 168 9.49 -5.62 -9.94
N ALA A 169 10.61 -6.36 -9.91
CA ALA A 169 11.80 -5.93 -9.17
C ALA A 169 12.34 -4.58 -9.69
N ALA A 170 12.36 -4.37 -11.02
CA ALA A 170 12.80 -3.11 -11.59
C ALA A 170 11.88 -1.93 -11.24
N ALA A 171 10.56 -2.15 -11.22
CA ALA A 171 9.59 -1.16 -10.80
C ALA A 171 9.73 -0.83 -9.31
N VAL A 172 9.82 -1.84 -8.45
CA VAL A 172 10.01 -1.66 -6.99
C VAL A 172 11.31 -0.92 -6.69
N GLU A 173 12.41 -1.27 -7.35
CA GLU A 173 13.69 -0.56 -7.17
C GLU A 173 13.56 0.93 -7.53
N ALA A 174 12.84 1.24 -8.62
CA ALA A 174 12.61 2.61 -9.04
C ALA A 174 11.65 3.38 -8.10
N GLY A 175 10.65 2.68 -7.53
CA GLY A 175 9.69 3.24 -6.58
C GLY A 175 9.02 4.51 -7.11
N PRO A 176 9.11 5.66 -6.41
CA PRO A 176 8.57 6.92 -6.90
C PRO A 176 9.15 7.41 -8.24
N GLY A 177 10.32 6.90 -8.64
CA GLY A 177 11.00 7.24 -9.89
C GLY A 177 10.70 6.30 -11.05
N VAL A 178 9.68 5.44 -10.93
CA VAL A 178 9.32 4.49 -12.00
C VAL A 178 9.04 5.20 -13.32
N THR A 179 9.53 4.62 -14.43
CA THR A 179 9.35 5.18 -15.77
C THR A 179 8.16 4.55 -16.51
N ARG A 180 7.75 5.18 -17.61
CA ARG A 180 6.73 4.63 -18.51
C ARG A 180 7.13 3.25 -19.04
N GLU A 181 8.40 3.08 -19.39
CA GLU A 181 8.92 1.81 -19.93
C GLU A 181 8.84 0.70 -18.87
N GLN A 182 9.14 1.03 -17.62
CA GLN A 182 9.04 0.08 -16.51
C GLN A 182 7.58 -0.28 -16.21
N LEU A 183 6.66 0.70 -16.22
CA LEU A 183 5.23 0.44 -16.07
C LEU A 183 4.69 -0.39 -17.22
N LEU A 184 5.06 -0.08 -18.47
CA LEU A 184 4.66 -0.86 -19.65
C LEU A 184 5.18 -2.30 -19.57
N ALA A 185 6.43 -2.51 -19.14
CA ALA A 185 6.96 -3.85 -18.93
C ALA A 185 6.18 -4.63 -17.86
N LEU A 186 5.67 -3.93 -16.84
CA LEU A 186 4.91 -4.53 -15.74
C LEU A 186 3.49 -4.94 -16.17
N VAL A 187 2.77 -4.06 -16.87
CA VAL A 187 1.34 -4.27 -17.18
C VAL A 187 1.07 -4.75 -18.61
N ARG A 188 2.03 -4.61 -19.51
CA ARG A 188 2.00 -5.09 -20.92
C ARG A 188 0.94 -4.49 -21.84
N PHE A 189 0.11 -3.55 -21.36
CA PHE A 189 -0.91 -2.86 -22.17
C PHE A 189 -0.51 -1.41 -22.50
N PRO A 190 -0.12 -1.10 -23.75
CA PRO A 190 0.27 0.25 -24.17
C PRO A 190 -0.89 1.26 -24.26
N GLN A 191 -2.14 0.79 -24.21
CA GLN A 191 -3.35 1.61 -24.26
C GLN A 191 -3.61 2.40 -22.96
N LEU A 192 -3.03 1.93 -21.85
CA LEU A 192 -3.19 2.52 -20.52
C LEU A 192 -2.52 3.90 -20.40
N ASP A 193 -3.00 4.72 -19.45
CA ASP A 193 -2.42 6.02 -19.16
C ASP A 193 -1.16 5.90 -18.28
N LEU A 194 -0.05 5.52 -18.92
CA LEU A 194 1.24 5.35 -18.25
C LEU A 194 1.76 6.65 -17.62
N ASP A 195 1.46 7.81 -18.22
CA ASP A 195 1.89 9.12 -17.67
C ASP A 195 1.20 9.40 -16.34
N ARG A 196 -0.09 9.06 -16.24
CA ARG A 196 -0.83 9.16 -14.99
C ARG A 196 -0.29 8.21 -13.93
N GLY A 197 0.09 6.99 -14.30
CA GLY A 197 0.76 6.04 -13.41
C GLY A 197 2.08 6.60 -12.84
N VAL A 198 2.95 7.13 -13.72
CA VAL A 198 4.21 7.77 -13.30
C VAL A 198 3.95 8.95 -12.37
N ALA A 199 2.98 9.81 -12.70
CA ALA A 199 2.62 10.96 -11.88
C ALA A 199 2.08 10.56 -10.50
N ALA A 200 1.33 9.45 -10.41
CA ALA A 200 0.84 8.92 -9.14
C ALA A 200 1.99 8.39 -8.26
N ALA A 201 2.93 7.62 -8.83
CA ALA A 201 4.11 7.14 -8.12
C ALA A 201 4.98 8.29 -7.57
N ALA A 202 5.21 9.32 -8.39
CA ALA A 202 6.08 10.44 -8.04
C ALA A 202 5.65 11.19 -6.78
N ARG A 203 4.35 11.18 -6.42
CA ARG A 203 3.82 11.79 -5.19
C ARG A 203 4.40 11.17 -3.91
N PHE A 204 4.92 9.95 -3.97
CA PHE A 204 5.55 9.30 -2.84
C PHE A 204 7.02 9.73 -2.65
N GLY A 205 7.62 10.37 -3.66
CA GLY A 205 8.99 10.88 -3.63
C GLY A 205 9.13 12.27 -3.03
N THR A 206 8.02 12.98 -2.77
CA THR A 206 8.08 14.32 -2.18
C THR A 206 8.30 14.25 -0.67
N GLU A 207 9.43 14.77 -0.22
CA GLU A 207 9.66 15.11 1.19
C GLU A 207 8.81 16.35 1.53
N HIS A 208 8.03 16.25 2.60
CA HIS A 208 7.22 17.35 3.13
C HIS A 208 7.77 17.79 4.48
#